data_AF-G0J037-F1
#
_entry.id   AF-G0J037-F1
#
_cell.length_a   1.000
_cell.length_b   1.000
_cell.length_c   1.000
_cell.angle_alpha   90.00
_cell.angle_beta   90.00
_cell.angle_gamma   90.00
#
_symmetry.space_group_name_H-M   'P 1'
#
loop_
_entity.id
_entity.type
_entity.pdbx_description
1 polymer ?
#
loop_
_entity_poly.entity_id
_entity_poly.type
_entity_poly.pdbx_seq_one_letter_code
_entity_poly.pdbx_strand_id
1 'polypeptide(L)'
;MKNLFLRIIDNYKVKANDNFLQRLALTFIALIPFPLLAQIQKGLPKPTDPVDPSKTSDLVIFIILPIVVLILFFFWRRAKKNRRDQ
;
A
#
# COMPACT_ATOMS: atom_id res chain seq x y z
N MET A 1 -42.44 1.02 21.08
CA MET A 1 -41.63 -0.14 20.60
C MET A 1 -41.10 0.02 19.18
N LYS A 2 -41.90 0.47 18.20
CA LYS A 2 -41.46 0.64 16.79
C LYS A 2 -40.21 1.52 16.60
N ASN A 3 -40.07 2.59 17.40
CA ASN A 3 -38.94 3.52 17.32
C ASN A 3 -37.60 2.92 17.79
N LEU A 4 -37.62 1.95 18.71
CA LEU A 4 -36.42 1.27 19.18
C LEU A 4 -35.91 0.30 18.11
N PHE A 5 -36.84 -0.41 17.46
CA PHE A 5 -36.53 -1.37 16.42
C PHE A 5 -35.95 -0.68 15.16
N LEU A 6 -36.54 0.43 14.73
CA LEU A 6 -36.02 1.25 13.63
C LEU A 6 -34.62 1.79 13.95
N ARG A 7 -34.41 2.28 15.18
CA ARG A 7 -33.10 2.77 15.64
C ARG A 7 -32.03 1.68 15.68
N ILE A 8 -32.40 0.43 15.98
CA ILE A 8 -31.48 -0.72 15.94
C ILE A 8 -31.10 -1.03 14.47
N ILE A 9 -32.08 -1.05 13.57
CA ILE A 9 -31.85 -1.30 12.14
C ILE A 9 -30.97 -0.20 11.52
N ASP A 10 -31.24 1.07 11.83
CA ASP A 10 -30.47 2.19 11.31
C ASP A 10 -29.02 2.15 11.81
N ASN A 11 -28.79 1.82 13.08
CA ASN A 11 -27.44 1.62 13.61
C ASN A 11 -26.72 0.43 12.96
N TYR A 12 -27.45 -0.65 12.66
CA TYR A 12 -26.89 -1.81 11.96
C TYR A 12 -26.51 -1.45 10.51
N LYS A 13 -27.33 -0.66 9.83
CA LYS A 13 -27.10 -0.20 8.45
C LYS A 13 -25.97 0.84 8.36
N VAL A 14 -25.81 1.70 9.36
CA VAL A 14 -24.67 2.62 9.50
C VAL A 14 -23.36 1.87 9.75
N LYS A 15 -23.40 0.79 10.55
CA LYS A 15 -22.23 -0.07 10.80
C LYS A 15 -21.84 -0.92 9.59
N ALA A 16 -22.81 -1.31 8.75
CA ALA A 16 -22.62 -2.02 7.49
C ALA A 16 -22.17 -1.12 6.32
N ASN A 17 -21.98 0.18 6.55
CA ASN A 17 -21.28 1.09 5.64
C ASN A 17 -19.77 1.10 5.94
N ASP A 18 -19.22 -0.08 6.13
CA ASP A 18 -17.80 -0.34 6.13
C ASP A 18 -17.32 -0.15 4.69
N ASN A 19 -16.95 1.10 4.39
CA ASN A 19 -16.29 1.55 3.17
C ASN A 19 -14.93 0.86 2.93
N PHE A 20 -14.71 -0.34 3.47
CA PHE A 20 -13.50 -1.14 3.35
C PHE A 20 -13.17 -1.41 1.89
N LEU A 21 -14.15 -1.81 1.08
CA LEU A 21 -13.96 -2.04 -0.36
C LEU A 21 -13.62 -0.74 -1.10
N GLN A 22 -14.22 0.39 -0.71
CA GLN A 22 -13.91 1.70 -1.28
C GLN A 22 -12.50 2.17 -0.88
N ARG A 23 -12.11 1.98 0.38
CA ARG A 23 -10.75 2.29 0.88
C ARG A 23 -9.71 1.42 0.19
N LEU A 24 -10.01 0.14 -0.03
CA LEU A 24 -9.18 -0.79 -0.78
C LEU A 24 -9.02 -0.30 -2.23
N ALA A 25 -10.11 0.04 -2.90
CA ALA A 25 -10.11 0.57 -4.26
C ALA A 25 -9.32 1.89 -4.39
N LEU A 26 -9.50 2.83 -3.46
CA LEU A 26 -8.75 4.08 -3.43
C LEU A 26 -7.25 3.85 -3.20
N THR A 27 -6.89 2.86 -2.38
CA THR A 27 -5.48 2.49 -2.16
C THR A 27 -4.86 1.88 -3.43
N PHE A 28 -5.60 1.04 -4.16
CA PHE A 28 -5.15 0.49 -5.43
C PHE A 28 -5.00 1.56 -6.51
N ILE A 29 -5.94 2.51 -6.63
CA ILE A 29 -5.87 3.64 -7.56
C ILE A 29 -4.65 4.52 -7.25
N ALA A 30 -4.36 4.78 -5.97
CA ALA A 30 -3.17 5.51 -5.55
C ALA A 30 -1.85 4.74 -5.79
N LEU A 31 -1.91 3.41 -5.89
CA LEU A 31 -0.76 2.56 -6.18
C LEU A 31 -0.52 2.36 -7.68
N ILE A 32 -1.44 2.75 -8.57
CA ILE A 32 -1.20 2.70 -10.01
C ILE A 32 -0.13 3.75 -10.30
N PRO A 33 1.10 3.36 -10.68
CA PRO A 33 2.06 4.32 -11.15
C PRO A 33 1.53 4.88 -12.47
N PHE A 34 0.94 6.06 -12.44
CA PHE A 34 0.55 6.76 -13.66
C PHE A 34 1.80 6.88 -14.54
N PRO A 35 1.79 6.41 -15.81
CA PRO A 35 3.00 6.28 -16.60
C PRO A 35 3.72 7.63 -16.69
N LEU A 36 4.99 7.58 -16.27
CA LEU A 36 5.85 8.70 -15.98
C LEU A 36 6.43 9.28 -17.27
N LEU A 37 5.59 9.82 -18.16
CA LEU A 37 6.05 10.67 -19.26
C LEU A 37 6.90 11.86 -18.74
N ALA A 38 6.78 12.19 -17.45
CA ALA A 38 7.59 13.17 -16.74
C ALA A 38 8.94 12.64 -16.18
N GLN A 39 9.22 11.32 -16.15
CA GLN A 39 10.49 10.79 -15.62
C GLN A 39 11.60 10.66 -16.65
N ILE A 40 11.32 10.81 -17.94
CA ILE A 40 12.40 10.88 -18.93
C ILE A 40 13.02 12.28 -18.80
N GLN A 41 14.14 12.36 -18.08
CA GLN A 41 14.98 13.54 -18.07
C GLN A 41 15.43 13.85 -19.50
N LYS A 42 14.92 14.94 -20.08
CA LYS A 42 15.41 15.44 -21.38
C LYS A 42 16.81 16.02 -21.19
N GLY A 43 17.75 15.59 -22.01
CA GLY A 43 19.10 16.16 -22.06
C GLY A 43 20.14 15.54 -21.13
N LEU A 44 19.76 14.57 -20.28
CA LEU A 44 20.72 13.76 -19.54
C LEU A 44 21.01 12.46 -20.29
N PRO A 45 22.28 12.01 -20.34
CA PRO A 45 22.60 10.72 -20.92
C PRO A 45 21.83 9.65 -20.15
N LYS A 46 21.05 8.85 -20.89
CA LYS A 46 20.36 7.72 -20.28
C LYS A 46 21.42 6.76 -19.73
N PRO A 47 21.23 6.19 -18.53
CA PRO A 47 22.04 5.03 -18.14
C PRO A 47 21.89 4.00 -19.25
N THR A 48 22.98 3.75 -19.97
CA THR A 48 22.99 2.94 -21.20
C THR A 48 23.12 1.47 -20.86
N ASP A 49 23.70 1.18 -19.69
CA ASP A 49 23.93 -0.17 -19.24
C ASP A 49 22.65 -0.78 -18.67
N PRO A 50 22.30 -2.02 -19.05
CA PRO A 50 21.26 -2.78 -18.37
C PRO A 50 21.55 -2.92 -16.88
N VAL A 51 20.49 -3.04 -16.07
CA VAL A 51 20.62 -3.40 -14.66
C VAL A 51 21.32 -4.75 -14.57
N ASP A 52 22.47 -4.79 -13.89
CA ASP A 52 23.31 -5.99 -13.79
C ASP A 52 23.30 -6.51 -12.34
N PRO A 53 22.58 -7.61 -12.04
CA PRO A 53 22.52 -8.16 -10.68
C PRO A 53 23.87 -8.72 -10.20
N SER A 54 24.88 -8.84 -11.07
CA SER A 54 26.26 -9.18 -10.69
C SER A 54 26.96 -8.02 -10.00
N LYS A 55 26.52 -6.77 -10.22
CA LYS A 55 26.98 -5.59 -9.50
C LYS A 55 26.25 -5.47 -8.18
N THR A 56 27.01 -5.35 -7.09
CA THR A 56 26.47 -5.22 -5.73
C THR A 56 25.49 -4.06 -5.59
N SER A 57 25.76 -2.92 -6.23
CA SER A 57 24.87 -1.74 -6.19
C SER A 57 23.48 -2.04 -6.73
N ASP A 58 23.43 -2.67 -7.90
CA ASP A 58 22.19 -2.91 -8.64
C ASP A 58 21.35 -3.96 -7.92
N LEU A 59 21.99 -5.03 -7.45
CA LEU A 59 21.35 -6.05 -6.62
C LEU A 59 20.73 -5.44 -5.34
N VAL A 60 21.49 -4.59 -4.65
CA VAL A 60 21.04 -4.01 -3.38
C VAL A 60 19.86 -3.08 -3.58
N ILE A 61 19.94 -2.14 -4.55
CA ILE A 61 18.93 -1.10 -4.75
C ILE A 61 17.64 -1.71 -5.33
N PHE A 62 17.77 -2.57 -6.33
CA PHE A 62 16.60 -3.05 -7.08
C PHE A 62 15.97 -4.31 -6.49
N ILE A 63 16.68 -5.09 -5.68
CA ILE A 63 16.16 -6.36 -5.12
C ILE A 63 16.19 -6.38 -3.59
N ILE A 64 17.33 -6.13 -2.95
CA ILE A 64 17.43 -6.30 -1.49
C ILE A 64 16.61 -5.25 -0.75
N LEU A 65 16.73 -3.98 -1.13
CA LEU A 65 16.02 -2.86 -0.49
C LEU A 65 14.49 -3.06 -0.50
N PRO A 66 13.82 -3.40 -1.63
CA PRO A 66 12.38 -3.66 -1.60
C PRO A 66 12.02 -4.88 -0.75
N ILE A 67 12.82 -5.94 -0.73
CA ILE A 67 12.59 -7.11 0.14
C ILE A 67 12.67 -6.70 1.62
N VAL A 68 13.67 -5.91 2.01
CA VAL A 68 13.84 -5.43 3.39
C VAL A 68 12.64 -4.59 3.84
N VAL A 69 12.14 -3.71 2.97
CA VAL A 69 10.92 -2.91 3.25
C VAL A 69 9.72 -3.82 3.49
N LEU A 70 9.53 -4.87 2.68
CA LEU A 70 8.45 -5.84 2.87
C LEU A 70 8.58 -6.58 4.20
N ILE A 71 9.77 -7.05 4.54
CA ILE A 71 10.04 -7.74 5.82
C ILE A 71 9.69 -6.81 6.99
N LEU A 72 10.24 -5.59 7.00
CA LEU A 72 9.96 -4.59 8.03
C LEU A 72 8.46 -4.28 8.15
N PHE A 73 7.76 -4.18 7.02
CA PHE A 73 6.32 -3.97 7.00
C PHE A 73 5.56 -5.12 7.70
N PHE A 74 5.91 -6.38 7.43
CA PHE A 74 5.28 -7.52 8.09
C PHE A 74 5.56 -7.55 9.60
N PHE A 75 6.80 -7.26 10.01
CA PHE A 75 7.16 -7.14 11.41
C PHE A 75 6.36 -6.04 12.11
N TRP A 76 6.31 -4.85 11.53
CA TRP A 76 5.54 -3.73 12.07
C TRP A 76 4.04 -4.04 12.16
N ARG A 77 3.48 -4.66 11.11
CA ARG A 77 2.07 -5.05 11.07
C ARG A 77 1.73 -6.04 12.18
N ARG A 78 2.60 -7.02 12.42
CA ARG A 78 2.44 -7.99 13.52
C ARG A 78 2.54 -7.33 14.88
N ALA A 79 3.54 -6.45 15.08
CA ALA A 79 3.72 -5.72 16.33
C ALA A 79 2.51 -4.82 16.68
N LYS A 80 1.86 -4.22 15.68
CA LYS A 80 0.67 -3.37 15.88
C LYS A 80 -0.57 -4.16 16.30
N LYS A 81 -0.70 -5.42 15.90
CA LYS A 81 -1.84 -6.29 16.30
C LYS A 81 -1.80 -6.56 17.81
N ASN A 82 -0.63 -6.88 18.35
CA ASN A 82 -0.46 -7.23 19.76
C ASN A 82 -0.70 -6.05 20.73
N ARG A 83 -0.74 -4.80 20.24
CA ARG A 83 -1.07 -3.60 21.04
C ARG A 83 -2.56 -3.27 21.11
N ARG A 84 -3.41 -3.99 20.36
CA ARG A 84 -4.88 -3.79 20.38
C ARG A 84 -5.61 -4.75 21.31
N ASP A 85 -4.91 -5.81 21.72
CA ASP A 85 -5.42 -6.88 22.58
C ASP A 85 -4.91 -6.73 24.03
N GLN A 86 -4.24 -5.61 24.35
CA GLN A 86 -3.89 -5.12 25.69
C GLN A 86 -4.56 -3.75 25.90
#